data_AF-A0A6P0UQ43-F1
#
_entry.id   AF-A0A6P0UQ43-F1
#
_cell.length_a   1.000
_cell.length_b   1.000
_cell.length_c   1.000
_cell.angle_alpha   90.00
_cell.angle_beta   90.00
_cell.angle_gamma   90.00
#
_symmetry.space_group_name_H-M   'P 1'
#
loop_
_entity.id
_entity.type
_entity.pdbx_description
1 polymer ?
#
loop_
_entity_poly.entity_id
_entity_poly.type
_entity_poly.pdbx_seq_one_letter_code
_entity_poly.pdbx_strand_id
1 'polypeptide(L)'
;MSKTIKESLDHVHQLLGEGKFIEAMETYLHDDVELREANDAPKAGKQFNLDFEQKFIDEQLAEFVRYDVYDVAVDGDKSFYTAEMELKLKNGETMLSQQAVATTWRDGKIYRERYYHA
;
A
#
# COMPACT_ATOMS: atom_id res chain seq x y z
N MET A 1 21.83 -11.96 5.38
CA MET A 1 21.47 -10.76 6.16
C MET A 1 19.96 -10.58 6.00
N SER A 2 19.21 -10.47 7.09
CA SER A 2 17.79 -10.07 7.02
C SER A 2 17.73 -8.61 6.54
N LYS A 3 16.83 -8.27 5.60
CA LYS A 3 16.55 -6.87 5.28
C LYS A 3 15.98 -6.16 6.51
N THR A 4 16.34 -4.90 6.70
CA THR A 4 15.72 -4.01 7.69
C THR A 4 14.34 -3.56 7.22
N ILE A 5 13.48 -3.11 8.14
CA ILE A 5 12.17 -2.53 7.78
C ILE A 5 12.36 -1.33 6.86
N LYS A 6 13.38 -0.49 7.08
CA LYS A 6 13.65 0.66 6.22
C LYS A 6 13.96 0.24 4.79
N GLU A 7 14.83 -0.74 4.59
CA GLU A 7 15.14 -1.25 3.23
C GLU A 7 13.93 -1.91 2.56
N SER A 8 13.10 -2.62 3.33
CA SER A 8 11.85 -3.19 2.82
C SER A 8 10.86 -2.10 2.42
N LEU A 9 10.69 -1.08 3.25
CA LEU A 9 9.80 0.04 3.02
C LEU A 9 10.25 0.89 1.82
N ASP A 10 11.55 1.16 1.68
CA ASP A 10 12.09 1.90 0.53
C ASP A 10 11.80 1.15 -0.78
N HIS A 11 11.86 -0.18 -0.77
CA HIS A 11 11.49 -0.99 -1.93
C HIS A 11 9.97 -1.03 -2.17
N VAL A 12 9.14 -1.04 -1.11
CA VAL A 12 7.69 -0.83 -1.24
C VAL A 12 7.43 0.49 -1.97
N HIS A 13 8.03 1.59 -1.51
CA HIS A 13 7.85 2.91 -2.15
C HIS A 13 8.29 2.93 -3.60
N GLN A 14 9.42 2.29 -3.92
CA GLN A 14 9.88 2.15 -5.31
C GLN A 14 8.83 1.45 -6.17
N LEU A 15 8.31 0.30 -5.73
CA LEU A 15 7.31 -0.45 -6.47
C LEU A 15 6.01 0.34 -6.64
N LEU A 16 5.56 1.05 -5.60
CA LEU A 16 4.37 1.90 -5.67
C LEU A 16 4.56 3.07 -6.65
N GLY A 17 5.73 3.73 -6.65
CA GLY A 17 6.08 4.78 -7.60
C GLY A 17 6.14 4.31 -9.05
N GLU A 18 6.39 3.01 -9.27
CA GLU A 18 6.37 2.35 -10.58
C GLU A 18 4.97 1.80 -10.96
N GLY A 19 3.95 2.00 -10.12
CA GLY A 19 2.60 1.46 -10.32
C GLY A 19 2.47 -0.06 -10.12
N LYS A 20 3.46 -0.69 -9.47
CA LYS A 20 3.54 -2.14 -9.26
C LYS A 20 2.90 -2.57 -7.93
N PHE A 21 1.63 -2.21 -7.74
CA PHE A 21 0.88 -2.49 -6.50
C PHE A 21 0.86 -3.98 -6.15
N ILE A 22 0.56 -4.85 -7.11
CA ILE A 22 0.49 -6.30 -6.92
C ILE A 22 1.85 -6.87 -6.51
N GLU A 23 2.94 -6.48 -7.16
CA GLU A 23 4.29 -6.94 -6.82
C GLU A 23 4.68 -6.50 -5.40
N ALA A 24 4.35 -5.27 -5.00
CA ALA A 24 4.57 -4.79 -3.65
C ALA A 24 3.78 -5.63 -2.64
N MET A 25 2.51 -5.92 -2.93
CA MET A 25 1.65 -6.69 -2.04
C MET A 25 2.10 -8.16 -1.92
N GLU A 26 2.43 -8.80 -3.03
CA GLU A 26 2.97 -10.16 -3.04
C GLU A 26 4.29 -10.25 -2.27
N THR A 27 5.15 -9.24 -2.44
CA THR A 27 6.47 -9.21 -1.83
C THR A 27 6.43 -8.87 -0.35
N TYR A 28 5.52 -8.01 0.09
CA TYR A 28 5.61 -7.42 1.44
C TYR A 28 4.43 -7.69 2.35
N LEU A 29 3.25 -8.10 1.87
CA LEU A 29 2.18 -8.46 2.79
C LEU A 29 2.45 -9.81 3.46
N HIS A 30 2.17 -9.86 4.76
CA HIS A 30 2.07 -11.08 5.53
C HIS A 30 0.78 -11.82 5.14
N ASP A 31 0.78 -13.17 5.17
CA ASP A 31 -0.39 -13.98 4.79
C ASP A 31 -1.66 -13.60 5.58
N ASP A 32 -1.52 -13.39 6.90
CA ASP A 32 -2.57 -12.89 7.81
C ASP A 32 -2.70 -11.36 7.92
N VAL A 33 -2.30 -10.58 6.89
CA VAL A 33 -2.37 -9.11 6.96
C VAL A 33 -3.79 -8.60 7.21
N GLU A 34 -3.93 -7.51 7.97
CA GLU A 34 -5.15 -6.69 7.98
C GLU A 34 -4.86 -5.31 7.39
N LEU A 35 -5.51 -5.01 6.26
CA LEU A 35 -5.52 -3.68 5.67
C LEU A 35 -6.79 -2.94 6.10
N ARG A 36 -6.66 -1.71 6.60
CA ARG A 36 -7.81 -0.91 7.04
C ARG A 36 -7.85 0.44 6.36
N GLU A 37 -8.98 0.71 5.71
CA GLU A 37 -9.31 2.04 5.21
C GLU A 37 -9.99 2.86 6.30
N ALA A 38 -9.49 4.06 6.58
CA ALA A 38 -10.01 4.99 7.58
C ALA A 38 -10.53 4.31 8.88
N ASN A 39 -11.85 4.29 9.09
CA ASN A 39 -12.53 3.70 10.25
C ASN A 39 -13.31 2.41 9.92
N ASP A 40 -13.15 1.87 8.72
CA ASP A 40 -13.87 0.68 8.28
C ASP A 40 -13.34 -0.60 8.94
N ALA A 41 -14.09 -1.69 8.77
CA ALA A 41 -13.62 -3.02 9.15
C ALA A 41 -12.38 -3.41 8.32
N PRO A 42 -11.38 -4.08 8.93
CA PRO A 42 -10.19 -4.48 8.21
C PRO A 42 -10.49 -5.56 7.15
N LYS A 43 -9.85 -5.45 6.00
CA LYS A 43 -9.75 -6.49 4.98
C LYS A 43 -8.68 -7.50 5.40
N ALA A 44 -9.11 -8.69 5.81
CA ALA A 44 -8.23 -9.71 6.38
C ALA A 44 -7.71 -10.70 5.32
N GLY A 45 -6.41 -10.97 5.36
CA GLY A 45 -5.74 -11.97 4.55
C GLY A 45 -5.12 -11.41 3.28
N LYS A 46 -3.90 -11.84 2.97
CA LYS A 46 -3.14 -11.42 1.78
C LYS A 46 -3.88 -11.72 0.49
N GLN A 47 -4.38 -12.95 0.34
CA GLN A 47 -5.05 -13.36 -0.90
C GLN A 47 -6.28 -12.50 -1.18
N PHE A 48 -7.09 -12.23 -0.16
CA PHE A 48 -8.26 -11.35 -0.30
C PHE A 48 -7.87 -9.95 -0.78
N ASN A 49 -6.81 -9.38 -0.21
CA ASN A 49 -6.35 -8.05 -0.61
C ASN A 49 -5.75 -8.04 -2.03
N LEU A 50 -5.00 -9.08 -2.42
CA LEU A 50 -4.50 -9.23 -3.79
C LEU A 50 -5.64 -9.33 -4.81
N ASP A 51 -6.65 -10.15 -4.54
CA ASP A 51 -7.81 -10.30 -5.43
C ASP A 51 -8.61 -8.99 -5.52
N PHE A 52 -8.74 -8.27 -4.41
CA PHE A 52 -9.41 -6.97 -4.37
C PHE A 52 -8.66 -5.93 -5.22
N GLU A 53 -7.34 -5.84 -5.07
CA GLU A 53 -6.51 -4.89 -5.80
C GLU A 53 -6.45 -5.25 -7.29
N GLN A 54 -6.25 -6.52 -7.62
CA GLN A 54 -6.21 -6.99 -9.01
C GLN A 54 -7.54 -6.69 -9.71
N LYS A 55 -8.67 -6.93 -9.04
CA LYS A 55 -9.99 -6.56 -9.57
C LYS A 55 -10.12 -5.06 -9.82
N PHE A 56 -9.63 -4.21 -8.92
CA PHE A 56 -9.61 -2.76 -9.14
C PHE A 56 -8.79 -2.37 -10.37
N ILE A 57 -7.58 -2.93 -10.50
CA ILE A 57 -6.69 -2.69 -11.65
C ILE A 57 -7.38 -3.13 -12.96
N ASP A 58 -7.95 -4.33 -12.97
CA ASP A 58 -8.56 -4.90 -14.17
C ASP A 58 -9.85 -4.20 -14.57
N GLU A 59 -10.69 -3.80 -13.61
CA GLU A 59 -12.03 -3.29 -13.90
C GLU A 59 -12.09 -1.75 -13.97
N GLN A 60 -11.24 -1.04 -13.21
CA GLN A 60 -11.42 0.40 -12.98
C GLN A 60 -10.23 1.25 -13.43
N LEU A 61 -9.00 0.75 -13.32
CA LEU A 61 -7.80 1.52 -13.66
C LEU A 61 -7.63 1.66 -15.17
N ALA A 62 -7.52 2.89 -15.67
CA ALA A 62 -7.15 3.17 -17.06
C ALA A 62 -5.66 3.53 -17.18
N GLU A 63 -5.16 4.38 -16.26
CA GLU A 63 -3.78 4.85 -16.28
C GLU A 63 -3.28 5.13 -14.86
N PHE A 64 -2.09 4.64 -14.54
CA PHE A 64 -1.32 5.07 -13.38
C PHE A 64 -0.59 6.36 -13.72
N VAL A 65 -0.83 7.43 -12.96
CA VAL A 65 -0.19 8.74 -13.20
C VAL A 65 1.02 8.91 -12.27
N ARG A 66 0.81 8.81 -10.96
CA ARG A 66 1.89 8.92 -9.95
C ARG A 66 1.51 8.31 -8.61
N TYR A 67 2.54 7.95 -7.86
CA TYR A 67 2.49 7.68 -6.42
C TYR A 67 3.74 8.31 -5.79
N ASP A 68 3.55 9.43 -5.12
CA ASP A 68 4.63 10.21 -4.53
C ASP A 68 4.63 10.03 -3.01
N VAL A 69 5.77 9.62 -2.45
CA VAL A 69 5.95 9.36 -1.02
C VAL A 69 6.67 10.52 -0.33
N TYR A 70 6.19 10.87 0.85
CA TYR A 70 6.73 11.92 1.71
C TYR A 70 6.77 11.44 3.18
N ASP A 71 7.39 12.25 4.05
CA ASP A 71 7.38 12.11 5.52
C ASP A 71 7.54 10.68 6.06
N VAL A 72 8.65 10.03 5.71
CA VAL A 72 8.92 8.64 6.09
C VAL A 72 9.55 8.53 7.47
N ALA A 73 8.99 7.67 8.33
CA ALA A 73 9.54 7.30 9.63
C ALA A 73 9.50 5.78 9.85
N VAL A 74 10.48 5.25 10.57
CA VAL A 74 10.54 3.86 11.02
C VAL A 74 10.94 3.86 12.49
N ASP A 75 10.18 3.15 13.33
CA ASP A 75 10.46 2.98 14.75
C ASP A 75 10.11 1.56 15.20
N GLY A 76 11.10 0.81 15.67
CA GLY A 76 10.93 -0.60 16.04
C GLY A 76 10.35 -1.44 14.91
N ASP A 77 9.17 -2.02 15.15
CA ASP A 77 8.40 -2.84 14.22
C ASP A 77 7.37 -2.04 13.40
N LYS A 78 7.42 -0.70 13.44
CA LYS A 78 6.44 0.17 12.79
C LYS A 78 7.09 1.06 11.75
N SER A 79 6.31 1.43 10.75
CA SER A 79 6.66 2.54 9.88
C SER A 79 5.47 3.42 9.55
N PHE A 80 5.78 4.63 9.13
CA PHE A 80 4.83 5.65 8.74
C PHE A 80 5.35 6.37 7.49
N TYR A 81 4.45 6.75 6.60
CA TYR A 81 4.73 7.70 5.53
C TYR A 81 3.44 8.40 5.12
N THR A 82 3.56 9.52 4.41
CA THR A 82 2.44 10.14 3.71
C THR A 82 2.61 9.96 2.21
N ALA A 83 1.53 9.88 1.45
CA ALA A 83 1.61 9.75 0.00
C ALA A 83 0.48 10.50 -0.72
N GLU A 84 0.79 10.94 -1.93
CA GLU A 84 -0.18 11.37 -2.93
C GLU A 84 -0.25 10.35 -4.06
N MET A 85 -1.45 9.98 -4.47
CA MET A 85 -1.69 9.09 -5.60
C MET A 85 -2.65 9.72 -6.59
N GLU A 86 -2.32 9.65 -7.88
CA GLU A 86 -3.21 10.02 -8.97
C GLU A 86 -3.37 8.86 -9.96
N LEU A 87 -4.62 8.51 -10.24
CA LEU A 87 -5.00 7.49 -11.22
C LEU A 87 -6.07 8.05 -12.17
N LYS A 88 -6.00 7.69 -13.46
CA LYS A 88 -7.13 7.86 -14.38
C LYS A 88 -7.97 6.59 -14.38
N LEU A 89 -9.28 6.75 -14.25
CA LEU A 89 -10.24 5.64 -14.23
C LEU A 89 -10.89 5.44 -15.60
N LYS A 90 -11.33 4.21 -15.88
CA LYS A 90 -11.99 3.85 -17.16
C LYS A 90 -13.31 4.58 -17.39
N ASN A 91 -13.95 5.08 -16.33
CA ASN A 91 -15.17 5.89 -16.41
C ASN A 91 -14.88 7.36 -16.78
N GLY A 92 -13.62 7.75 -16.98
CA GLY A 92 -13.19 9.11 -17.32
C GLY A 92 -12.88 10.00 -16.11
N GLU A 93 -13.11 9.52 -14.89
CA GLU A 93 -12.77 10.27 -13.67
C GLU A 93 -11.27 10.19 -13.36
N THR A 94 -10.78 11.15 -12.58
CA THR A 94 -9.43 11.11 -11.99
C THR A 94 -9.58 10.88 -10.49
N MET A 95 -8.98 9.80 -10.00
CA MET A 95 -8.90 9.53 -8.57
C MET A 95 -7.65 10.22 -8.02
N LEU A 96 -7.84 11.11 -7.05
CA LEU A 96 -6.77 11.75 -6.29
C LEU A 96 -6.91 11.33 -4.83
N SER A 97 -5.87 10.71 -4.29
CA SER A 97 -5.80 10.31 -2.88
C SER A 97 -4.61 10.97 -2.21
N GLN A 98 -4.84 11.53 -1.02
CA GLN A 98 -3.81 11.99 -0.10
C GLN A 98 -4.00 11.23 1.20
N GLN A 99 -2.97 10.52 1.62
CA GLN A 99 -3.09 9.57 2.73
C GLN A 99 -1.84 9.55 3.60
N ALA A 100 -2.05 9.31 4.89
CA ALA A 100 -1.01 8.86 5.79
C ALA A 100 -1.16 7.35 5.98
N VAL A 101 -0.06 6.61 5.84
CA VAL A 101 -0.03 5.15 5.90
C VAL A 101 0.80 4.73 7.10
N ALA A 102 0.19 3.97 8.00
CA ALA A 102 0.87 3.40 9.16
C ALA A 102 0.89 1.88 9.06
N THR A 103 2.08 1.28 9.17
CA THR A 103 2.26 -0.16 9.08
C THR A 103 2.93 -0.73 10.32
N THR A 104 2.55 -1.97 10.68
CA THR A 104 3.23 -2.81 11.66
C THR A 104 3.77 -4.04 10.96
N TRP A 105 5.02 -4.37 11.22
CA TRP A 105 5.78 -5.40 10.55
C TRP A 105 5.97 -6.62 11.45
N ARG A 106 5.88 -7.81 10.85
CA ARG A 106 6.18 -9.09 11.49
C ARG A 106 6.93 -9.95 10.49
N ASP A 107 8.07 -10.52 10.90
CA ASP A 107 8.90 -11.38 10.06
C ASP A 107 9.33 -10.72 8.72
N GLY A 108 9.56 -9.40 8.75
CA GLY A 108 9.94 -8.62 7.57
C GLY A 108 8.79 -8.35 6.58
N LYS A 109 7.55 -8.64 6.97
CA LYS A 109 6.32 -8.43 6.18
C LYS A 109 5.37 -7.49 6.91
N ILE A 110 4.52 -6.78 6.16
CA ILE A 110 3.45 -5.93 6.66
C ILE A 110 2.34 -6.83 7.22
N TYR A 111 2.13 -6.78 8.52
CA TYR A 111 1.09 -7.55 9.23
C TYR A 111 -0.16 -6.71 9.50
N ARG A 112 0.01 -5.41 9.70
CA ARG A 112 -1.09 -4.43 9.79
C ARG A 112 -0.73 -3.24 8.93
N GLU A 113 -1.72 -2.70 8.22
CA GLU A 113 -1.59 -1.44 7.51
C GLU A 113 -2.90 -0.67 7.64
N ARG A 114 -2.78 0.62 7.94
CA ARG A 114 -3.91 1.51 8.06
C ARG A 114 -3.65 2.77 7.27
N TYR A 115 -4.63 3.09 6.45
CA TYR A 115 -4.70 4.30 5.66
C TYR A 115 -5.55 5.33 6.43
N TYR A 116 -5.02 6.55 6.52
CA TYR A 116 -5.70 7.69 7.14
C TYR A 116 -5.85 8.79 6.08
N HIS A 117 -7.10 9.15 5.81
CA HIS A 117 -7.46 10.26 4.95
C HIS A 117 -8.81 10.86 5.45
N ALA A 118 -9.17 12.03 4.93
CA ALA A 118 -10.45 12.70 5.21
C ALA A 118 -11.54 12.28 4.21
#